data_AF-A0A2N4YS63-F1
#
_entry.id   AF-A0A2N4YS63-F1
#
_cell.length_a   1.000
_cell.length_b   1.000
_cell.length_c   1.000
_cell.angle_alpha   90.00
_cell.angle_beta   90.00
_cell.angle_gamma   90.00
#
_symmetry.space_group_name_H-M   'P 1'
#
loop_
_entity.id
_entity.type
_entity.pdbx_description
1 polymer ?
#
loop_
_entity_poly.entity_id
_entity_poly.type
_entity_poly.pdbx_seq_one_letter_code
_entity_poly.pdbx_strand_id
1 'polypeptide(L)' 'MRTEYCGQLRQSHVGQQVTLCGGVNRRRDLGSLIFIDMRDREGIVQVFFDPDRADALK' A
#
# COMPACT_ATOMS: atom_id res chain seq x y z
N MET A 1 -4.87 2.14 -13.93
CA MET A 1 -3.53 2.35 -14.54
C MET A 1 -2.59 2.80 -13.42
N ARG A 2 -1.33 2.33 -13.39
CA ARG A 2 -0.34 2.67 -12.35
C ARG A 2 0.17 4.11 -12.49
N THR A 3 0.30 4.84 -11.38
CA THR A 3 0.89 6.19 -11.35
C THR A 3 2.31 6.21 -10.78
N GLU A 4 2.61 5.35 -9.80
CA GLU A 4 3.91 5.30 -9.11
C GLU A 4 4.41 3.87 -8.94
N TYR A 5 5.71 3.73 -8.66
CA TYR A 5 6.31 2.45 -8.26
C TYR A 5 6.44 2.36 -6.72
N CYS A 6 6.22 1.16 -6.18
CA CYS A 6 6.25 0.87 -4.75
C CYS A 6 7.55 1.32 -4.10
N GLY A 7 8.70 0.93 -4.66
CA GLY A 7 10.02 1.28 -4.12
C GLY A 7 10.44 2.75 -4.29
N GLN A 8 9.66 3.55 -5.02
CA GLN A 8 10.00 4.94 -5.35
C GLN A 8 9.26 5.97 -4.50
N LEU A 9 8.29 5.55 -3.67
CA LEU A 9 7.60 6.46 -2.76
C LEU A 9 8.58 7.04 -1.72
N ARG A 10 8.48 8.37 -1.53
CA ARG A 10 9.33 9.21 -0.67
C ARG A 10 8.47 10.28 0.00
N GLN A 11 9.04 10.99 0.97
CA GLN A 11 8.37 12.09 1.70
C GLN A 11 7.79 13.18 0.77
N SER A 12 8.37 13.40 -0.40
CA SER A 12 7.84 14.32 -1.41
C SER A 12 6.44 13.95 -1.93
N HIS A 13 6.00 12.71 -1.73
CA HIS A 13 4.69 12.21 -2.19
C HIS A 13 3.60 12.31 -1.12
N VAL A 14 3.91 12.83 0.07
CA VAL A 14 2.93 13.00 1.15
C VAL A 14 1.77 13.89 0.68
N GLY A 15 0.54 13.43 0.96
CA GLY A 15 -0.70 14.12 0.58
C GLY A 15 -1.17 13.87 -0.87
N GLN A 16 -0.38 13.17 -1.68
CA GLN A 16 -0.75 12.84 -3.07
C GLN A 16 -1.53 11.53 -3.14
N GLN A 17 -2.51 11.46 -4.05
CA GLN A 17 -3.18 10.21 -4.38
C GLN A 17 -2.35 9.45 -5.42
N VAL A 18 -2.01 8.20 -5.13
CA VAL A 18 -1.23 7.34 -6.03
C VAL A 18 -1.94 6.02 -6.27
N THR A 19 -1.75 5.44 -7.46
CA THR A 19 -2.19 4.08 -7.81
C THR A 19 -0.96 3.20 -8.02
N LEU A 20 -0.83 2.17 -7.20
CA LEU A 20 0.26 1.20 -7.28
C LEU A 20 -0.23 -0.10 -7.91
N CYS A 21 0.67 -0.81 -8.58
CA CYS A 21 0.40 -2.14 -9.11
C CYS A 21 1.59 -3.04 -8.82
N GLY A 22 1.37 -4.10 -8.05
CA GLY A 22 2.40 -5.03 -7.62
C GLY A 22 1.81 -6.28 -7.00
N GLY A 23 2.69 -7.20 -6.58
CA GLY A 23 2.31 -8.41 -5.86
C GLY A 23 2.28 -8.19 -4.35
N VAL A 24 1.50 -9.00 -3.63
CA VAL A 24 1.54 -9.05 -2.17
C VAL A 24 2.78 -9.83 -1.75
N ASN A 25 3.76 -9.16 -1.12
CA ASN A 25 4.95 -9.80 -0.57
C ASN A 25 4.67 -10.39 0.82
N ARG A 26 3.87 -9.69 1.64
CA ARG A 26 3.44 -10.17 2.96
C ARG A 26 2.14 -9.50 3.37
N ARG A 27 1.22 -10.27 3.94
CA ARG A 27 0.05 -9.77 4.67
C ARG A 27 0.31 -9.84 6.16
N ARG A 28 0.03 -8.76 6.88
CA ARG A 28 0.07 -8.69 8.34
C ARG A 28 -1.31 -8.28 8.82
N ASP A 29 -1.94 -9.18 9.55
CA ASP A 29 -3.27 -8.99 10.11
C ASP A 29 -3.13 -8.89 11.63
N LEU A 30 -3.50 -7.74 12.18
CA LEU A 30 -3.43 -7.44 13.60
C LEU A 30 -4.84 -7.30 14.21
N GLY A 31 -5.85 -7.88 13.55
CA GLY A 31 -7.25 -7.79 13.95
C GLY A 31 -7.89 -6.50 13.44
N SER A 32 -7.76 -5.41 14.19
CA SER A 32 -8.35 -4.12 13.79
C SER A 32 -7.52 -3.35 12.76
N LEU A 33 -6.32 -3.84 12.42
CA LEU A 33 -5.40 -3.16 11.51
C LEU A 33 -4.86 -4.19 10.50
N ILE A 34 -4.87 -3.82 9.23
CA ILE A 34 -4.27 -4.64 8.18
C ILE A 34 -3.15 -3.86 7.50
N PHE A 35 -2.00 -4.53 7.36
CA PHE A 35 -0.87 -4.04 6.58
C PHE A 35 -0.55 -5.03 5.46
N ILE A 36 -0.30 -4.48 4.26
CA ILE A 36 0.17 -5.24 3.11
C ILE A 36 1.53 -4.68 2.70
N ASP A 37 2.55 -5.52 2.71
CA ASP A 37 3.81 -5.21 2.06
C ASP A 37 3.61 -5.52 0.57
N MET A 38 3.44 -4.47 -0.24
CA MET A 38 3.29 -4.58 -1.69
C MET A 38 4.67 -4.46 -2.35
N ARG A 39 4.98 -5.37 -3.26
CA ARG A 39 6.26 -5.39 -3.99
C ARG A 39 6.03 -5.23 -5.48
N ASP A 40 6.86 -4.40 -6.09
CA ASP A 40 7.10 -4.40 -7.53
C ASP A 40 8.61 -4.48 -7.81
N ARG A 41 9.00 -4.21 -9.06
CA ARG A 41 10.41 -4.30 -9.50
C ARG A 41 11.33 -3.27 -8.81
N GLU A 42 10.79 -2.15 -8.33
CA GLU A 42 11.59 -1.07 -7.74
C GLU A 42 11.74 -1.23 -6.22
N GLY A 43 10.88 -2.02 -5.57
CA GLY A 43 11.00 -2.30 -4.15
C GLY A 43 9.69 -2.68 -3.47
N ILE A 44 9.67 -2.48 -2.16
CA ILE A 44 8.52 -2.78 -1.29
C ILE A 44 7.98 -1.48 -0.72
N VAL A 45 6.66 -1.38 -0.63
CA VAL A 45 5.97 -0.35 0.17
C VAL A 45 4.98 -0.99 1.13
N GLN A 46 4.78 -0.36 2.29
CA GLN A 46 3.74 -0.73 3.22
C GLN A 46 2.44 0.01 2.88
N VAL A 47 1.39 -0.75 2.57
CA VAL A 47 0.02 -0.25 2.45
C VAL A 47 -0.70 -0.49 3.77
N PHE A 48 -1.30 0.56 4.31
CA PHE A 48 -2.12 0.51 5.51
C PHE A 48 -3.60 0.59 5.13
N PHE A 49 -4.41 -0.29 5.72
CA PHE A 49 -5.87 -0.26 5.57
C PHE A 49 -6.47 0.28 6.85
N ASP A 50 -7.12 1.43 6.72
CA ASP A 50 -7.83 2.09 7.81
C ASP A 50 -9.14 1.33 8.11
N PRO A 51 -9.33 0.81 9.34
CA PRO A 51 -10.55 0.07 9.70
C PRO A 51 -11.82 0.92 9.60
N ASP A 52 -11.72 2.25 9.74
CA ASP A 52 -12.87 3.15 9.66
C ASP A 52 -13.32 3.39 8.22
N ARG A 53 -12.50 2.97 7.22
CA ARG A 53 -12.87 2.96 5.80
C ARG A 53 -13.38 1.57 5.41
N ALA A 54 -14.62 1.29 5.82
CA ALA A 54 -15.32 0.00 5.61
C ALA A 54 -15.34 -0.50 4.15
N ASP A 55 -15.17 0.38 3.16
CA ASP A 55 -15.14 0.03 1.74
C ASP A 55 -13.84 -0.65 1.29
N ALA A 56 -12.78 -0.59 2.10
CA ALA A 56 -11.46 -1.13 1.74
C ALA A 56 -11.22 -2.58 2.23
N LEU A 57 -12.13 -3.14 3.03
CA LEU A 57 -11.97 -4.43 3.72
C LEU A 57 -12.95 -5.53 3.24
N LYS A 58 -13.76 -5.26 2.22
CA LYS A 58 -14.68 -6.26 1.63
C LYS A 58 -14.04 -7.09 0.54
#